data_AF-A0A673H5M6-F1
#
_entry.id   AF-A0A673H5M6-F1
#
_cell.length_a   1.000
_cell.length_b   1.000
_cell.length_c   1.000
_cell.angle_alpha   90.00
_cell.angle_beta   90.00
_cell.angle_gamma   90.00
#
_symmetry.space_group_name_H-M   'P 1'
#
loop_
_entity.id
_entity.type
_entity.pdbx_description
1 polymer ?
#
loop_
_entity_poly.entity_id
_entity_poly.type
_entity_poly.pdbx_seq_one_letter_code
_entity_poly.pdbx_strand_id
1 'polypeptide(L)'
;MVRLLNCLVLGYLTWNLRISDARGEYCHGWLDSSGNYHEGFQCPEDFDTADATVCCGSCSLRYCCAAPDARLDQGTCTNDREVENNTQYAARKTQINSLIQIS
;
A
#
# COMPACT_ATOMS: atom_id res chain seq x y z
N MET A 1 38.29 -27.72 -12.72
CA MET A 1 37.84 -27.30 -11.36
C MET A 1 37.28 -25.89 -11.33
N VAL A 2 37.98 -24.88 -11.85
CA VAL A 2 37.54 -23.46 -11.80
C VAL A 2 36.18 -23.19 -12.48
N ARG A 3 35.88 -23.88 -13.60
CA ARG A 3 34.59 -23.73 -14.31
C ARG A 3 33.39 -24.25 -13.51
N LEU A 4 33.54 -25.38 -12.81
CA LEU A 4 32.50 -25.95 -11.95
C LEU A 4 32.25 -25.04 -10.74
N LEU A 5 33.32 -24.51 -10.14
CA LEU A 5 33.22 -23.55 -9.05
C LEU A 5 32.49 -22.28 -9.48
N ASN A 6 32.78 -21.74 -10.67
CA ASN A 6 32.07 -20.59 -11.22
C ASN A 6 30.58 -20.88 -11.46
N CYS A 7 30.23 -22.04 -12.01
CA CYS A 7 28.82 -22.41 -12.20
C CYS A 7 28.06 -22.52 -10.87
N LEU A 8 28.69 -23.08 -9.84
CA LEU A 8 28.10 -23.20 -8.51
C LEU A 8 27.92 -21.83 -7.84
N VAL A 9 28.90 -20.94 -7.98
CA VAL A 9 28.81 -19.56 -7.44
C VAL A 9 27.71 -18.76 -8.16
N LEU A 10 27.61 -18.84 -9.49
CA LEU A 10 26.56 -18.16 -10.25
C LEU A 10 25.16 -18.70 -9.92
N GLY A 11 25.00 -20.02 -9.83
CA GLY A 11 23.73 -20.64 -9.42
C GLY A 11 23.34 -20.30 -7.98
N TYR A 12 24.32 -20.14 -7.08
CA TYR A 12 24.06 -19.71 -5.71
C TYR A 12 23.63 -18.23 -5.65
N LEU A 13 24.24 -17.36 -6.44
CA LEU A 13 23.88 -15.93 -6.50
C LEU A 13 22.47 -15.71 -7.05
N THR A 14 22.06 -16.43 -8.10
CA THR A 14 20.70 -16.31 -8.65
C THR A 14 19.63 -16.90 -7.74
N TRP A 15 19.94 -17.93 -6.95
CA TRP A 15 18.99 -18.50 -5.99
C TRP A 15 18.79 -17.64 -4.75
N ASN A 16 19.82 -16.87 -4.35
CA ASN A 16 19.76 -15.98 -3.19
C ASN A 16 19.32 -14.54 -3.50
N LEU A 17 19.27 -14.16 -4.78
CA LEU A 17 18.61 -12.92 -5.21
C LEU A 17 17.09 -13.11 -5.14
N ARG A 18 16.55 -13.00 -3.92
CA ARG A 18 15.15 -12.63 -3.73
C ARG A 18 14.98 -11.28 -4.42
N ILE A 19 14.29 -11.26 -5.56
CA ILE A 19 13.77 -10.01 -6.12
C ILE A 19 12.90 -9.45 -4.99
N SER A 20 13.37 -8.38 -4.33
CA SER A 20 12.49 -7.59 -3.48
C SER A 20 11.34 -7.18 -4.37
N ASP A 21 10.15 -7.69 -4.05
CA ASP A 21 8.91 -7.19 -4.63
C ASP A 21 8.88 -5.70 -4.25
N ALA A 22 9.35 -4.85 -5.16
CA ALA A 22 9.38 -3.43 -4.97
C ALA A 22 7.93 -2.98 -5.07
N ARG A 23 7.20 -3.16 -3.97
CA ARG A 23 5.80 -2.75 -3.87
C ARG A 23 5.76 -1.26 -4.18
N GLY A 24 4.87 -0.87 -5.08
CA GLY A 24 4.74 0.51 -5.51
C GLY A 24 4.22 1.42 -4.40
N GLU A 25 3.74 2.58 -4.77
CA GLU A 25 3.13 3.51 -3.83
C GLU A 25 1.79 2.98 -3.30
N TYR A 26 1.44 3.39 -2.09
CA TYR A 26 0.10 3.16 -1.56
C TYR A 26 -0.76 4.40 -1.81
N CYS A 27 -1.87 4.23 -2.53
CA CYS A 27 -2.89 5.27 -2.63
C CYS A 27 -3.77 5.23 -1.38
N HIS A 28 -3.70 6.27 -0.54
CA HIS A 28 -4.55 6.40 0.64
C HIS A 28 -6.01 6.58 0.25
N GLY A 29 -6.93 6.02 1.05
CA GLY A 29 -8.37 6.18 0.84
C GLY A 29 -8.80 7.65 0.91
N TRP A 30 -9.83 8.01 0.14
CA TRP A 30 -10.25 9.40 -0.06
C TRP A 30 -11.76 9.54 -0.27
N LEU A 31 -12.26 10.76 -0.13
CA LEU A 31 -13.61 11.14 -0.54
C LEU A 31 -13.59 11.76 -1.94
N ASP A 32 -14.38 11.23 -2.87
CA ASP A 32 -14.52 11.83 -4.21
C ASP A 32 -15.35 13.13 -4.18
N SER A 33 -15.50 13.77 -5.35
CA SER A 33 -16.27 15.01 -5.51
C SER A 33 -17.78 14.84 -5.24
N SER A 34 -18.29 13.61 -5.21
CA SER A 34 -19.66 13.27 -4.87
C SER A 34 -19.83 12.90 -3.39
N GLY A 35 -18.75 12.89 -2.62
CA GLY A 35 -18.73 12.51 -1.21
C GLY A 35 -18.71 11.00 -0.97
N ASN A 36 -18.47 10.17 -2.00
CA ASN A 36 -18.30 8.73 -1.78
C ASN A 36 -16.88 8.44 -1.31
N TYR A 37 -16.77 7.53 -0.34
CA TYR A 37 -15.48 7.07 0.15
C TYR A 37 -14.93 5.94 -0.72
N HIS A 38 -13.68 6.09 -1.15
CA HIS A 38 -12.88 5.09 -1.83
C HIS A 38 -11.82 4.55 -0.87
N GLU A 39 -11.72 3.23 -0.78
CA GLU A 39 -10.69 2.60 0.05
C GLU A 39 -9.30 2.75 -0.57
N GLY A 40 -8.27 2.72 0.27
CA GLY A 40 -6.90 2.82 -0.21
C GLY A 40 -6.38 1.48 -0.73
N PHE A 41 -5.52 1.52 -1.73
CA PHE A 41 -4.98 0.35 -2.41
C PHE A 41 -3.47 0.46 -2.64
N GLN A 42 -2.83 -0.69 -2.82
CA GLN A 42 -1.41 -0.81 -3.09
C GLN A 42 -1.20 -0.87 -4.60
N CYS A 43 -0.36 0.00 -5.14
CA CYS A 43 0.05 -0.08 -6.54
C CYS A 43 1.20 -1.09 -6.74
N PRO A 44 1.26 -1.79 -7.90
CA PRO A 44 0.15 -1.98 -8.84
C PRO A 44 -0.95 -2.88 -8.24
N GLU A 45 -2.20 -2.70 -8.66
CA GLU A 45 -3.29 -3.62 -8.31
C GLU A 45 -3.23 -4.92 -9.15
N ASP A 46 -4.08 -5.91 -8.84
CA ASP A 46 -4.05 -7.24 -9.46
C ASP A 46 -4.19 -7.23 -11.00
N PHE A 47 -4.85 -6.21 -11.56
CA PHE A 47 -5.13 -6.08 -12.99
C PHE A 47 -4.36 -4.94 -13.66
N ASP A 48 -3.46 -4.28 -12.93
CA ASP A 48 -2.60 -3.25 -13.49
C ASP A 48 -1.38 -3.84 -14.20
N THR A 49 -0.70 -3.02 -15.00
CA THR A 49 0.62 -3.36 -15.52
C THR A 49 1.65 -3.34 -14.38
N ALA A 50 2.67 -4.20 -14.46
CA ALA A 50 3.67 -4.33 -13.41
C ALA A 50 4.47 -3.03 -13.12
N ASP A 51 4.49 -2.10 -14.07
CA ASP A 51 5.14 -0.80 -13.97
C ASP A 51 4.22 0.32 -13.46
N ALA A 52 2.93 0.04 -13.21
CA ALA A 52 1.98 0.99 -12.63
C ALA A 52 2.22 1.17 -11.12
N THR A 53 3.43 1.53 -10.73
CA THR A 53 3.88 1.55 -9.34
C THR A 53 3.66 2.89 -8.64
N VAL A 54 3.06 3.89 -9.31
CA VAL A 54 2.94 5.27 -8.80
C VAL A 54 1.48 5.60 -8.51
N CYS A 55 1.20 6.29 -7.40
CA CYS A 55 -0.13 6.81 -7.12
C CYS A 55 -0.33 8.14 -7.85
N CYS A 56 -1.25 8.16 -8.81
CA CYS A 56 -1.42 9.27 -9.75
C CYS A 56 -2.82 9.91 -9.63
N GLY A 57 -2.96 11.09 -10.25
CA GLY A 57 -4.26 11.76 -10.41
C GLY A 57 -4.43 12.99 -9.54
N SER A 58 -5.54 13.07 -8.82
CA SER A 58 -5.94 14.21 -7.99
C SER A 58 -6.45 13.75 -6.62
N CYS A 59 -6.58 14.67 -5.66
CA CYS A 59 -7.08 14.31 -4.34
C CYS A 59 -8.44 13.57 -4.37
N SER A 60 -9.30 13.87 -5.35
CA SER A 60 -10.63 13.28 -5.51
C SER A 60 -10.71 12.12 -6.50
N LEU A 61 -9.61 11.76 -7.16
CA LEU A 61 -9.52 10.63 -8.09
C LEU A 61 -8.09 10.10 -8.10
N ARG A 62 -7.86 8.95 -7.47
CA ARG A 62 -6.56 8.30 -7.36
C ARG A 62 -6.57 7.00 -8.15
N TYR A 63 -5.46 6.70 -8.83
CA TYR A 63 -5.29 5.47 -9.60
C TYR A 63 -3.80 5.13 -9.73
N CYS A 64 -3.48 3.86 -9.94
CA CYS A 64 -2.11 3.43 -10.21
C CYS A 64 -1.69 3.79 -11.64
N CYS A 65 -0.47 4.30 -11.82
CA CYS A 65 0.06 4.59 -13.13
C CYS A 65 1.59 4.43 -13.22
N ALA A 66 2.12 4.34 -14.44
CA ALA A 66 3.55 4.23 -14.73
C ALA A 66 4.21 5.60 -15.04
N ALA A 67 3.46 6.70 -14.91
CA ALA A 67 3.84 8.05 -15.33
C ALA A 67 4.15 8.93 -14.09
N PRO A 68 5.43 9.14 -13.73
CA PRO A 68 5.81 9.84 -12.49
C PRO A 68 5.46 11.33 -12.49
N ASP A 69 5.26 11.91 -13.67
CA ASP A 69 4.81 13.29 -13.86
C ASP A 69 3.32 13.48 -13.52
N ALA A 70 2.51 12.42 -13.57
CA ALA A 70 1.13 12.40 -13.12
C ALA A 70 0.98 12.05 -11.62
N ARG A 71 2.09 11.86 -10.91
CA ARG A 71 2.12 11.48 -9.50
C ARG A 71 1.38 12.49 -8.64
N LEU A 72 0.48 11.99 -7.81
CA LEU A 72 -0.27 12.79 -6.84
C LEU A 72 0.57 12.99 -5.57
N ASP A 73 0.78 14.24 -5.16
CA ASP A 73 1.30 14.55 -3.83
C ASP A 73 0.18 14.43 -2.77
N GLN A 74 -0.04 13.20 -2.33
CA GLN A 74 -1.12 12.85 -1.41
C GLN A 74 -1.03 13.58 -0.06
N GLY A 75 0.16 14.04 0.36
CA GLY A 75 0.35 14.78 1.61
C GLY A 75 -0.24 16.20 1.59
N THR A 76 -0.64 16.68 0.40
CA THR A 76 -1.33 17.97 0.24
C THR A 76 -2.85 17.85 0.23
N CYS A 77 -3.38 16.63 0.16
CA CYS A 77 -4.81 16.38 0.18
C CYS A 77 -5.38 16.54 1.59
N THR A 78 -6.63 16.96 1.68
CA THR A 78 -7.37 17.15 2.95
C THR A 78 -8.66 16.33 3.01
N ASN A 79 -8.81 15.39 2.07
CA ASN A 79 -10.01 14.58 1.88
C ASN A 79 -9.72 13.08 2.07
N ASP A 80 -8.57 12.74 2.62
CA ASP A 80 -8.29 11.45 3.22
C ASP A 80 -9.17 11.28 4.46
N ARG A 81 -9.78 10.10 4.62
CA ARG A 81 -10.63 9.87 5.79
C ARG A 81 -9.73 9.58 6.98
N GLU A 82 -9.61 10.57 7.85
CA GLU A 82 -9.00 10.48 9.17
C GLU A 82 -9.35 9.13 9.83
N VAL A 83 -8.31 8.38 10.18
CA VAL A 83 -8.36 7.09 10.89
C VAL A 83 -8.81 7.30 12.35
N GLU A 84 -9.70 8.25 12.62
CA GLU A 84 -10.05 8.67 13.98
C GLU A 84 -11.09 7.77 14.65
N ASN A 85 -11.84 6.96 13.89
CA ASN A 85 -12.83 6.07 14.48
C ASN A 85 -12.27 4.72 14.98
N ASN A 86 -11.08 4.29 14.55
CA ASN A 86 -10.53 3.00 14.97
C ASN A 86 -9.92 3.05 16.38
N THR A 87 -9.35 4.18 16.80
CA THR A 87 -8.79 4.34 18.14
C THR A 87 -9.88 4.44 19.20
N GLN A 88 -10.99 5.14 18.90
CA GLN A 88 -12.17 5.18 19.78
C GLN A 88 -12.92 3.84 19.80
N TYR A 89 -13.02 3.13 18.68
CA TYR A 89 -13.66 1.82 18.64
C TYR A 89 -12.81 0.75 19.36
N ALA A 90 -11.49 0.78 19.22
CA ALA A 90 -10.57 -0.09 19.97
C ALA A 90 -10.60 0.21 21.47
N ALA A 91 -10.59 1.49 21.88
CA ALA A 91 -10.70 1.88 23.28
C ALA A 91 -12.05 1.46 23.90
N ARG A 92 -13.16 1.66 23.18
CA ARG A 92 -14.51 1.27 23.63
C ARG A 92 -14.67 -0.24 23.73
N LYS A 93 -14.07 -1.02 22.83
CA LYS A 93 -14.12 -2.49 22.84
C LYS A 93 -13.35 -3.09 24.01
N THR A 94 -12.19 -2.51 24.37
CA THR A 94 -11.44 -2.90 25.57
C THR A 94 -12.21 -2.59 26.85
N GLN A 95 -12.89 -1.43 26.92
CA GLN A 95 -13.67 -1.03 28.09
C GLN A 95 -14.92 -1.90 28.31
N ILE A 96 -15.62 -2.31 27.23
CA ILE A 96 -16.76 -3.24 27.30
C ILE A 96 -16.32 -4.64 27.72
N ASN A 97 -15.21 -5.16 27.17
CA ASN A 97 -14.68 -6.47 27.55
C ASN A 97 -14.26 -6.53 29.03
N SER A 98 -13.81 -5.41 29.61
CA SER A 98 -13.48 -5.33 31.03
C SER A 98 -14.71 -5.33 31.95
N LEU A 99 -15.89 -4.88 31.49
CA LEU A 99 -17.12 -4.87 32.29
C LEU A 99 -17.79 -6.26 32.36
N ILE A 100 -17.66 -7.06 31.30
CA ILE A 100 -18.23 -8.42 31.24
C ILE A 100 -17.48 -9.39 32.16
N GLN A 101 -16.20 -9.15 32.47
CA GLN A 101 -15.41 -10.00 33.38
C GLN A 101 -15.68 -9.78 34.88
N ILE A 102 -16.51 -8.80 35.24
CA ILE A 102 -16.83 -8.45 36.65
C ILE A 102 -18.29 -8.75 36.99
N SER A 103 -19.03 -9.41 36.09
CA SER A 103 -20.43 -9.83 36.28
C SER A 103 -20.55 -11.36 36.36
#